data_AF-A0A960X4B9-F1
#
_entry.id   AF-A0A960X4B9-F1
#
_cell.length_a   1.000
_cell.length_b   1.000
_cell.length_c   1.000
_cell.angle_alpha   90.00
_cell.angle_beta   90.00
_cell.angle_gamma   90.00
#
_symmetry.space_group_name_H-M   'P 1'
#
loop_
_entity.id
_entity.type
_entity.pdbx_description
1 polymer ?
#
loop_
_entity_poly.entity_id
_entity_poly.type
_entity_poly.pdbx_seq_one_letter_code
_entity_poly.pdbx_strand_id
1 'polypeptide(L)'
;MISPYTSKAEVLALLEARHGDPFAFLGRQPAGGGRTLIRGFQPSAASARCVLPDGTSLEAERIHHHGLFELLLPPEKTESAY
;
A
#
# COMPACT_ATOMS: atom_id res chain seq x y z
N MET A 1 -12.48 -4.13 4.46
CA MET A 1 -12.21 -5.58 4.30
C MET A 1 -10.69 -5.72 4.29
N ILE A 2 -10.10 -6.73 4.92
CA ILE A 2 -8.63 -6.90 4.82
C ILE A 2 -8.33 -7.51 3.45
N SER A 3 -7.51 -6.83 2.65
CA SER A 3 -7.09 -7.26 1.33
C SER A 3 -6.43 -8.65 1.35
N PRO A 4 -6.58 -9.48 0.30
CA PRO A 4 -5.95 -10.80 0.22
C PRO A 4 -4.42 -10.75 0.27
N TYR A 5 -3.81 -9.58 0.08
CA TYR A 5 -2.36 -9.40 0.10
C TYR A 5 -1.82 -8.90 1.44
N THR A 6 -2.70 -8.61 2.40
CA THR A 6 -2.32 -7.94 3.65
C THR A 6 -2.66 -8.80 4.87
N SER A 7 -1.63 -9.08 5.67
CA SER A 7 -1.78 -9.78 6.94
C SER A 7 -2.36 -8.85 8.01
N LYS A 8 -3.37 -9.31 8.73
CA LYS A 8 -3.92 -8.58 9.89
C LYS A 8 -2.87 -8.35 10.98
N ALA A 9 -1.95 -9.31 11.18
CA ALA A 9 -0.92 -9.20 12.20
C ALA A 9 0.09 -8.09 11.88
N GLU A 10 0.53 -7.98 10.62
CA GLU A 10 1.43 -6.92 10.14
C GLU A 10 0.77 -5.54 10.33
N VAL A 11 -0.52 -5.42 9.96
CA VAL A 11 -1.28 -4.18 10.16
C VAL A 11 -1.31 -3.77 11.62
N LEU A 12 -1.67 -4.68 12.54
CA LEU A 12 -1.73 -4.35 13.95
C LEU A 12 -0.34 -3.99 14.52
N ALA A 13 0.70 -4.75 14.16
CA ALA A 13 2.07 -4.44 14.57
C ALA A 13 2.53 -3.07 14.07
N LEU A 14 2.18 -2.69 12.84
CA LEU A 14 2.46 -1.36 12.30
C LEU A 14 1.72 -0.26 13.07
N LEU A 15 0.41 -0.41 13.27
CA LEU A 15 -0.43 0.59 13.93
C LEU A 15 -0.05 0.81 15.40
N GLU A 16 0.45 -0.23 16.07
CA GLU A 16 0.90 -0.17 17.45
C GLU A 16 2.38 0.25 17.58
N ALA A 17 3.05 0.59 16.47
CA ALA A 17 4.48 0.91 16.42
C ALA A 17 5.39 -0.20 16.98
N ARG A 18 4.99 -1.47 16.81
CA ARG A 18 5.74 -2.66 17.24
C ARG A 18 6.32 -3.48 16.07
N HIS A 19 6.14 -3.00 14.85
CA HIS A 19 6.66 -3.68 13.66
C HIS A 19 8.18 -3.59 13.62
N GLY A 20 8.87 -4.73 13.62
CA GLY A 20 10.34 -4.76 13.64
C GLY A 20 10.97 -4.24 12.34
N ASP A 21 10.27 -4.40 11.21
CA ASP A 21 10.70 -3.90 9.90
C ASP A 21 9.51 -3.32 9.11
N PRO A 22 9.09 -2.07 9.38
CA PRO A 22 7.92 -1.49 8.72
C PRO A 22 8.10 -1.31 7.21
N PHE A 23 9.35 -1.24 6.71
CA PHE A 23 9.62 -1.04 5.28
C PHE A 23 9.58 -2.34 4.47
N ALA A 24 9.62 -3.52 5.11
CA ALA A 24 9.25 -4.77 4.47
C ALA A 24 7.73 -4.86 4.18
N PHE A 25 6.91 -4.05 4.85
CA PHE A 25 5.46 -4.03 4.69
C PHE A 25 4.94 -2.82 3.92
N LEU A 26 5.48 -1.62 4.21
CA LEU A 26 5.14 -0.36 3.57
C LEU A 26 5.90 -0.13 2.26
N GLY A 27 5.45 0.85 1.48
CA GLY A 27 6.04 1.18 0.19
C GLY A 27 5.67 0.18 -0.90
N ARG A 28 6.54 0.06 -1.90
CA ARG A 28 6.38 -0.84 -3.03
C ARG A 28 6.84 -2.25 -2.66
N GLN A 29 5.92 -3.21 -2.72
CA GLN A 29 6.16 -4.61 -2.37
C GLN A 29 5.62 -5.57 -3.43
N PRO A 30 6.26 -6.72 -3.66
CA PRO A 30 5.70 -7.75 -4.53
C PRO A 30 4.43 -8.36 -3.93
N ALA A 31 3.41 -8.59 -4.77
CA ALA A 31 2.12 -9.18 -4.42
C ALA A 31 1.96 -10.64 -4.89
N GLY A 32 3.04 -11.22 -5.45
CA GLY A 32 3.04 -12.53 -6.09
C GLY A 32 2.43 -12.50 -7.51
N GLY A 33 2.87 -13.45 -8.35
CA GLY A 33 2.43 -13.56 -9.75
C GLY A 33 2.84 -12.37 -10.63
N GLY A 34 3.99 -11.75 -10.34
CA GLY A 34 4.50 -10.58 -11.08
C GLY A 34 3.75 -9.27 -10.81
N ARG A 35 2.89 -9.24 -9.79
CA ARG A 35 2.13 -8.04 -9.41
C ARG A 35 2.84 -7.27 -8.30
N THR A 36 2.56 -5.98 -8.23
CA THR A 36 3.15 -5.06 -7.25
C THR A 36 2.07 -4.31 -6.49
N LEU A 37 2.25 -4.19 -5.18
CA LEU A 37 1.45 -3.41 -4.27
C LEU A 37 2.22 -2.18 -3.80
N ILE A 38 1.50 -1.08 -3.59
CA ILE A 38 1.99 0.08 -2.86
C ILE A 38 1.16 0.24 -1.60
N ARG A 39 1.82 0.36 -0.45
CA ARG A 39 1.17 0.70 0.82
C ARG A 39 1.70 2.01 1.39
N GLY A 40 0.78 2.80 1.92
CA GLY A 40 1.09 4.05 2.62
C GLY A 40 0.25 4.19 3.88
N PHE A 41 0.89 4.64 4.96
CA PHE A 41 0.20 4.97 6.22
C PHE A 41 0.13 6.49 6.38
N GLN A 42 -1.08 7.04 6.25
CA GLN A 42 -1.38 8.48 6.27
C GLN A 42 -2.56 8.72 7.23
N PRO A 43 -2.32 8.83 8.55
CA PRO A 43 -3.39 8.78 9.55
C PRO A 43 -4.51 9.81 9.38
N SER A 44 -4.14 11.01 8.95
CA SER A 44 -5.07 12.13 8.80
C SER A 44 -5.66 12.28 7.40
N ALA A 45 -5.27 11.41 6.45
CA ALA A 45 -5.72 11.52 5.07
C ALA A 45 -7.13 10.94 4.90
N ALA A 46 -7.97 11.67 4.15
CA ALA A 46 -9.28 11.17 3.74
C ALA A 46 -9.18 10.14 2.60
N SER A 47 -8.21 10.34 1.70
CA SER A 47 -7.93 9.52 0.52
C SER A 47 -6.45 9.60 0.16
N ALA A 48 -5.93 8.60 -0.55
CA ALA A 48 -4.57 8.61 -1.09
C ALA A 48 -4.57 8.24 -2.58
N ARG A 49 -3.62 8.79 -3.33
CA ARG A 49 -3.38 8.46 -4.74
C ARG A 49 -1.91 8.21 -4.98
N CYS A 50 -1.60 7.27 -5.86
CA CYS A 50 -0.28 7.07 -6.45
C CYS A 50 -0.23 7.82 -7.77
N VAL A 51 0.75 8.70 -7.96
CA VAL A 51 0.89 9.51 -9.18
C VAL A 51 2.13 9.04 -9.93
N LEU A 52 1.95 8.55 -11.15
CA LEU A 52 3.04 8.04 -11.97
C LEU A 52 3.69 9.18 -12.78
N PRO A 53 4.92 9.01 -13.27
CA PRO A 53 5.63 10.02 -14.06
C PRO A 53 4.91 10.49 -15.33
N ASP A 54 4.04 9.66 -15.89
CA ASP A 54 3.22 10.00 -17.06
C ASP A 54 1.94 10.81 -16.70
N GLY A 55 1.78 11.17 -15.43
CA GLY A 55 0.62 11.90 -14.91
C GLY A 55 -0.57 11.01 -14.55
N THR A 56 -0.49 9.69 -14.77
CA THR A 56 -1.53 8.75 -14.34
C THR A 56 -1.69 8.82 -12.83
N SER A 57 -2.92 9.01 -12.35
CA SER A 57 -3.24 9.01 -10.92
C SER A 57 -4.15 7.84 -10.59
N LEU A 58 -3.65 6.94 -9.73
CA LEU A 58 -4.36 5.74 -9.30
C LEU A 58 -4.81 5.90 -7.85
N GLU A 59 -6.09 5.72 -7.60
CA GLU A 59 -6.66 5.81 -6.26
C GLU A 59 -6.30 4.59 -5.42
N ALA A 60 -5.79 4.81 -4.21
CA ALA A 60 -5.49 3.75 -3.25
C ALA A 60 -6.69 3.48 -2.35
N GLU A 61 -6.99 2.20 -2.14
CA GLU A 61 -8.06 1.76 -1.26
C GLU A 61 -7.65 1.95 0.21
N ARG A 62 -8.55 2.51 1.02
CA ARG A 62 -8.36 2.59 2.47
C ARG A 62 -8.70 1.24 3.12
N ILE A 63 -7.68 0.43 3.38
CA ILE A 63 -7.84 -0.91 3.97
C ILE A 63 -7.97 -0.90 5.49
N HIS A 64 -7.63 0.21 6.16
CA HIS A 64 -7.85 0.39 7.59
C HIS A 64 -8.28 1.81 7.97
N HIS A 65 -9.20 1.94 8.93
CA HIS A 65 -9.78 3.22 9.37
C HIS A 65 -8.76 4.15 10.04
N HIS A 66 -7.60 3.65 10.48
CA HIS A 66 -6.49 4.51 10.95
C HIS A 66 -5.65 5.13 9.81
N GLY A 67 -6.06 4.99 8.54
CA GLY A 67 -5.37 5.64 7.42
C GLY A 67 -4.27 4.78 6.80
N LEU A 68 -4.44 3.45 6.80
CA LEU A 68 -3.62 2.57 5.98
C LEU A 68 -4.28 2.40 4.61
N PHE A 69 -3.52 2.70 3.57
CA PHE A 69 -3.96 2.65 2.18
C PHE A 69 -3.14 1.64 1.40
N GLU A 70 -3.78 1.03 0.40
CA GLU A 70 -3.22 0.01 -0.45
C GLU A 70 -3.63 0.22 -1.92
N LEU A 71 -2.70 0.01 -2.83
CA LEU A 71 -2.95 0.02 -4.26
C LEU A 71 -2.24 -1.16 -4.92
N LEU A 72 -2.98 -2.00 -5.64
CA LEU A 72 -2.41 -2.97 -6.58
C LEU A 72 -2.16 -2.25 -7.90
N LEU A 73 -0.90 -2.21 -8.35
CA LEU A 73 -0.55 -1.61 -9.63
C LEU A 73 -1.07 -2.45 -10.80
N PRO A 74 -1.52 -1.81 -11.89
CA PRO A 74 -1.71 -2.48 -13.16
C PRO A 74 -0.41 -3.18 -13.61
N PRO A 75 -0.48 -4.39 -14.22
CA PRO A 75 0.72 -5.14 -14.63
C PRO A 75 1.70 -4.34 -15.48
N GLU A 76 1.20 -3.46 -16.34
CA GLU A 76 1.97 -2.60 -17.24
C GLU A 76 2.67 -1.43 -16.51
N LYS A 77 2.37 -1.19 -15.23
CA LYS A 77 2.95 -0.11 -14.41
C LYS A 77 3.82 -0.62 -13.25
N THR A 78 3.98 -1.93 -13.08
CA THR A 78 4.73 -2.58 -11.99
C THR A 78 6.16 -2.02 -11.82
N GLU A 79 6.85 -1.74 -12.92
CA GLU A 79 8.24 -1.24 -12.91
C GLU A 79 8.33 0.30 -12.94
N SER A 80 7.19 1.00 -12.99
CA SER A 80 7.18 2.46 -13.04
C SER A 80 7.61 3.05 -11.69
N ALA A 81 8.24 4.22 -11.74
CA ALA A 81 8.38 5.08 -10.57
C ALA A 81 7.03 5.71 -10.21
N TYR A 82 6.95 6.33 -9.03
CA TYR A 82 5.79 7.08 -8.55
C TYR A 82 6.21 8.12 -7.50
#